data_AF-A0A556MRJ6-F1
#
_entry.id   AF-A0A556MRJ6-F1
#
_cell.length_a   1.000
_cell.length_b   1.000
_cell.length_c   1.000
_cell.angle_alpha   90.00
_cell.angle_beta   90.00
_cell.angle_gamma   90.00
#
_symmetry.space_group_name_H-M   'P 1'
#
loop_
_entity.id
_entity.type
_entity.pdbx_description
1 polymer ?
#
loop_
_entity_poly.entity_id
_entity_poly.type
_entity_poly.pdbx_seq_one_letter_code
_entity_poly.pdbx_strand_id
1 'polypeptide(L)'
;MHNNNTLNISFEDLFKLIIGFIADDLKVQKHFYNLSLSGLDTTQLQLNLHEGIFQLVGFKKNEISEEVKQWYFQQSEKVFRIDGIEDKNTLNELAIEILDGLLKARKKIFKSIER
;
A
#
# COMPACT_ATOMS: atom_id res chain seq x y z
N MET A 1 28.46 13.84 -14.63
CA MET A 1 27.30 13.51 -15.49
C MET A 1 26.17 13.06 -14.58
N HIS A 2 25.20 13.93 -14.32
CA HIS A 2 23.99 13.59 -13.57
C HIS A 2 22.97 13.17 -14.61
N ASN A 3 22.72 11.87 -14.75
CA ASN A 3 21.56 11.41 -15.50
C ASN A 3 20.34 11.75 -14.66
N ASN A 4 19.72 12.89 -14.98
CA ASN A 4 18.35 13.18 -14.58
C ASN A 4 17.47 12.11 -15.22
N ASN A 5 17.33 10.96 -14.55
CA ASN A 5 16.25 10.01 -14.80
C ASN A 5 14.96 10.66 -14.28
N THR A 6 14.52 11.72 -14.95
CA THR A 6 13.13 12.18 -14.87
C THR A 6 12.29 11.07 -15.49
N LEU A 7 11.81 10.16 -14.63
CA LEU A 7 10.72 9.24 -14.95
C LEU A 7 9.55 10.10 -15.44
N ASN A 8 9.38 10.14 -16.77
CA ASN A 8 8.31 10.88 -17.42
C ASN A 8 7.03 10.02 -17.37
N ILE A 9 6.58 9.74 -16.15
CA ILE A 9 5.38 8.95 -15.86
C ILE A 9 4.20 9.93 -15.77
N SER A 10 3.13 9.64 -16.52
CA SER A 10 1.90 10.44 -16.41
C SER A 10 1.26 10.23 -15.03
N PHE A 11 0.45 11.19 -14.57
CA PHE A 11 -0.30 11.02 -13.32
C PHE A 11 -1.17 9.76 -13.33
N GLU A 12 -1.76 9.44 -14.48
CA GLU A 12 -2.58 8.24 -14.65
C GLU A 12 -1.76 6.95 -14.50
N ASP A 13 -0.55 6.91 -15.07
CA ASP A 13 0.34 5.75 -14.96
C ASP A 13 0.86 5.57 -13.54
N LEU A 14 1.19 6.67 -12.84
CA LEU A 14 1.57 6.62 -11.44
C LEU A 14 0.41 6.12 -10.57
N PHE A 15 -0.81 6.59 -10.85
CA PHE A 15 -2.01 6.14 -10.14
C PHE A 15 -2.22 4.63 -10.33
N LYS A 16 -2.19 4.15 -11.58
CA LYS A 16 -2.31 2.71 -11.88
C LYS A 16 -1.21 1.88 -11.22
N LEU A 17 0.02 2.40 -11.19
CA LEU A 17 1.16 1.75 -10.54
C LEU A 17 0.91 1.58 -9.03
N ILE A 18 0.49 2.66 -8.34
CA ILE A 18 0.23 2.60 -6.90
C ILE A 18 -0.90 1.62 -6.58
N ILE A 19 -2.00 1.66 -7.36
CA ILE A 19 -3.10 0.71 -7.21
C ILE A 19 -2.63 -0.73 -7.40
N GLY A 20 -1.82 -1.00 -8.43
CA GLY A 20 -1.25 -2.33 -8.66
C GLY A 20 -0.37 -2.81 -7.50
N PHE A 21 0.48 -1.93 -6.97
CA PHE A 21 1.34 -2.24 -5.82
C PHE A 21 0.53 -2.54 -4.56
N ILE A 22 -0.51 -1.76 -4.28
CA ILE A 22 -1.41 -2.02 -3.14
C ILE A 22 -2.11 -3.37 -3.36
N ALA A 23 -2.68 -3.61 -4.54
CA ALA A 23 -3.35 -4.87 -4.83
C ALA A 23 -2.41 -6.08 -4.66
N ASP A 24 -1.16 -5.98 -5.10
CA ASP A 24 -0.19 -7.07 -4.92
C ASP A 24 0.22 -7.25 -3.46
N ASP A 25 0.38 -6.17 -2.68
CA ASP A 25 0.61 -6.28 -1.24
C ASP A 25 -0.56 -6.99 -0.54
N LEU A 26 -1.81 -6.66 -0.90
CA LEU A 26 -2.99 -7.34 -0.37
C LEU A 26 -2.98 -8.85 -0.65
N LYS A 27 -2.58 -9.26 -1.87
CA LYS A 27 -2.45 -10.69 -2.21
C LYS A 27 -1.38 -11.37 -1.38
N VAL A 28 -0.22 -10.73 -1.25
CA VAL A 28 0.91 -11.23 -0.44
C VAL A 28 0.48 -11.42 1.01
N GLN A 29 -0.20 -10.43 1.60
CA GLN A 29 -0.71 -10.52 2.96
C GLN A 29 -1.71 -11.66 3.13
N LYS A 30 -2.64 -11.84 2.18
CA LYS A 30 -3.59 -12.96 2.20
C LYS A 30 -2.91 -14.31 2.12
N HIS A 31 -1.90 -14.44 1.26
CA HIS A 31 -1.11 -15.65 1.18
C HIS A 31 -0.39 -15.95 2.50
N PHE A 32 0.25 -14.95 3.11
CA PHE A 32 0.91 -15.14 4.41
C PHE A 32 -0.07 -15.49 5.52
N TYR A 33 -1.25 -14.89 5.54
CA TYR A 33 -2.32 -15.25 6.46
C TYR A 33 -2.74 -16.72 6.29
N ASN A 34 -2.96 -17.18 5.05
CA ASN A 34 -3.34 -18.58 4.81
C ASN A 34 -2.23 -19.58 5.17
N LEU A 35 -0.97 -19.22 4.92
CA LEU A 35 0.19 -20.04 5.30
C LEU A 35 0.38 -20.09 6.82
N SER A 36 0.19 -18.97 7.52
CA SER A 36 0.28 -18.93 8.98
C SER A 36 -0.83 -19.75 9.64
N LEU A 37 -2.05 -19.74 9.10
CA LEU A 37 -3.13 -20.65 9.51
C LEU A 37 -2.78 -22.13 9.33
N SER A 38 -1.87 -22.44 8.41
CA SER A 38 -1.35 -23.80 8.18
C SER A 38 -0.16 -24.15 9.10
N GLY A 39 0.22 -23.25 10.03
CA GLY A 39 1.31 -23.45 10.97
C GLY A 39 2.71 -23.16 10.41
N LEU A 40 2.81 -22.54 9.23
CA LEU A 40 4.10 -22.15 8.64
C LEU A 40 4.54 -20.79 9.17
N ASP A 41 5.83 -20.69 9.55
CA ASP A 41 6.46 -19.41 9.88
C ASP A 41 6.76 -18.64 8.59
N THR A 42 6.07 -17.52 8.38
CA THR A 42 6.19 -16.66 7.20
C THR A 42 7.07 -15.42 7.44
N THR A 43 7.68 -15.29 8.62
CA THR A 43 8.45 -14.09 9.01
C THR A 43 9.55 -13.76 8.01
N GLN A 44 10.26 -14.77 7.50
CA GLN A 44 11.34 -14.58 6.52
C GLN A 44 10.86 -14.16 5.12
N LEU A 45 9.56 -14.31 4.82
CA LEU A 45 8.99 -14.01 3.51
C LEU A 45 8.43 -12.58 3.43
N GLN A 46 8.42 -11.81 4.52
CA GLN A 46 7.83 -10.48 4.54
C GLN A 46 8.55 -9.51 3.57
N LEU A 47 7.86 -9.14 2.50
CA LEU A 47 8.40 -8.30 1.41
C LEU A 47 8.38 -6.79 1.69
N ASN A 48 7.73 -6.35 2.77
CA ASN A 48 7.61 -4.95 3.19
C ASN A 48 7.17 -3.97 2.07
N LEU A 49 6.30 -4.41 1.15
CA LEU A 49 5.85 -3.61 -0.01
C LEU A 49 5.16 -2.30 0.40
N HIS A 50 4.53 -2.28 1.58
CA HIS A 50 3.94 -1.09 2.18
C HIS A 50 4.91 0.11 2.28
N GLU A 51 6.22 -0.12 2.48
CA GLU A 51 7.20 0.97 2.51
C GLU A 51 7.32 1.67 1.15
N GLY A 52 7.34 0.89 0.07
CA GLY A 52 7.35 1.40 -1.30
C GLY A 52 6.05 2.13 -1.64
N ILE A 53 4.91 1.59 -1.20
CA ILE A 53 3.59 2.22 -1.37
C ILE A 53 3.58 3.60 -0.71
N PHE A 54 4.03 3.73 0.55
CA PHE A 54 4.08 5.03 1.23
C PHE A 54 4.97 6.04 0.51
N GLN A 55 6.11 5.60 -0.02
CA GLN A 55 7.00 6.45 -0.80
C GLN A 55 6.36 6.91 -2.11
N LEU A 56 5.67 6.02 -2.83
CA LEU A 56 4.97 6.35 -4.08
C LEU A 56 3.79 7.30 -3.84
N VAL A 57 3.06 7.13 -2.74
CA VAL A 57 2.03 8.08 -2.29
C VAL A 57 2.65 9.41 -1.87
N GLY A 58 3.94 9.43 -1.53
CA GLY A 58 4.78 10.60 -1.32
C GLY A 58 4.96 11.00 0.14
N PHE A 59 4.82 10.05 1.07
CA PHE A 59 5.28 10.23 2.46
C PHE A 59 6.81 10.21 2.50
N LYS A 60 7.42 11.12 3.28
CA LYS A 60 8.83 10.97 3.67
C LYS A 60 8.95 9.98 4.81
N LYS A 61 10.13 9.36 4.98
CA LYS A 61 10.37 8.35 6.05
C LYS A 61 10.01 8.85 7.46
N ASN A 62 10.25 10.13 7.76
CA ASN A 62 9.93 10.75 9.04
C ASN A 62 8.47 11.22 9.18
N GLU A 63 7.68 11.15 8.11
CA GLU A 63 6.25 11.51 8.09
C GLU A 63 5.34 10.28 8.24
N ILE A 64 5.89 9.06 8.15
CA ILE A 64 5.14 7.81 8.33
C ILE A 64 4.99 7.54 9.82
N SER A 65 3.91 8.06 10.40
CA SER A 65 3.56 7.77 11.79
C SER A 65 3.11 6.33 11.97
N GLU A 66 3.20 5.82 13.21
CA GLU A 66 2.71 4.50 13.55
C GLU A 66 1.19 4.37 13.32
N GLU A 67 0.44 5.46 13.53
CA GLU A 67 -1.00 5.52 13.23
C GLU A 67 -1.31 5.27 11.74
N VAL A 68 -0.52 5.86 10.82
CA VAL A 68 -0.70 5.63 9.37
C VAL A 68 -0.41 4.17 9.02
N LYS A 69 0.65 3.58 9.61
CA LYS A 69 0.97 2.16 9.41
C LYS A 69 -0.14 1.25 9.91
N GLN A 70 -0.59 1.46 11.15
CA GLN A 70 -1.66 0.67 11.75
C GLN A 70 -2.95 0.78 10.94
N TRP A 71 -3.32 1.99 10.51
CA TRP A 71 -4.48 2.18 9.66
C TRP A 71 -4.35 1.41 8.35
N TYR A 72 -3.20 1.49 7.69
CA TYR A 72 -2.93 0.75 6.45
C TYR A 72 -3.11 -0.76 6.65
N PHE A 73 -2.51 -1.32 7.70
CA PHE A 73 -2.63 -2.75 7.99
C PHE A 73 -4.07 -3.17 8.35
N GLN A 74 -4.80 -2.34 9.10
CA GLN A 74 -6.22 -2.60 9.37
C GLN A 74 -7.07 -2.59 8.10
N GLN A 75 -6.76 -1.73 7.12
CA GLN A 75 -7.45 -1.76 5.84
C GLN A 75 -7.07 -3.01 5.03
N SER A 76 -5.80 -3.43 5.07
CA SER A 76 -5.36 -4.58 4.30
C SER A 76 -5.93 -5.90 4.81
N GLU A 77 -6.24 -6.03 6.11
CA GLU A 77 -6.94 -7.19 6.68
C GLU A 77 -8.31 -7.46 6.02
N LYS A 78 -8.96 -6.45 5.42
CA LYS A 78 -10.21 -6.64 4.67
C LYS A 78 -10.07 -7.67 3.54
N VAL A 79 -8.86 -7.84 2.99
CA VAL A 79 -8.58 -8.81 1.93
C VAL A 79 -8.87 -10.25 2.35
N PHE A 80 -8.78 -10.56 3.65
CA PHE A 80 -9.01 -11.92 4.18
C PHE A 80 -10.47 -12.36 4.06
N ARG A 81 -11.40 -11.41 3.86
CA ARG A 81 -12.83 -11.67 3.67
C ARG A 81 -13.24 -11.77 2.21
N ILE A 82 -12.35 -11.46 1.27
CA ILE A 82 -12.63 -11.59 -0.16
C ILE A 82 -12.56 -13.08 -0.51
N ASP A 83 -13.55 -13.63 -1.21
CA ASP A 83 -13.50 -15.02 -1.65
C ASP A 83 -12.59 -15.15 -2.87
N GLY A 84 -11.52 -15.94 -2.75
CA GLY A 84 -10.50 -16.07 -3.79
C GLY A 84 -9.58 -14.84 -3.94
N ILE A 85 -8.42 -15.02 -4.58
CA ILE A 85 -7.47 -13.94 -4.89
C ILE A 85 -7.65 -13.43 -6.33
N GLU A 86 -8.49 -14.13 -7.11
CA GLU A 86 -8.70 -13.86 -8.53
C GLU A 86 -9.80 -12.84 -8.80
N ASP A 87 -10.55 -12.41 -7.78
CA ASP A 87 -11.50 -11.30 -7.89
C ASP A 87 -10.75 -9.96 -8.01
N LYS A 88 -10.25 -9.71 -9.22
CA LYS A 88 -9.47 -8.53 -9.58
C LYS A 88 -10.26 -7.24 -9.36
N ASN A 89 -11.59 -7.27 -9.51
CA ASN A 89 -12.40 -6.07 -9.37
C ASN A 89 -12.49 -5.65 -7.91
N THR A 90 -12.86 -6.57 -7.02
CA THR A 90 -12.93 -6.26 -5.58
C THR A 90 -11.56 -5.91 -5.00
N LEU A 91 -10.48 -6.56 -5.46
CA LEU A 91 -9.12 -6.19 -5.05
C LEU A 91 -8.74 -4.77 -5.49
N ASN A 92 -9.08 -4.38 -6.73
CA ASN A 92 -8.81 -3.05 -7.23
C ASN A 92 -9.64 -1.99 -6.49
N GLU A 93 -10.91 -2.27 -6.19
CA GLU A 93 -11.75 -1.37 -5.40
C GLU A 93 -11.19 -1.13 -4.00
N LEU A 94 -10.75 -2.20 -3.31
CA LEU A 94 -10.09 -2.07 -2.01
C LEU A 94 -8.76 -1.31 -2.12
N ALA A 95 -7.97 -1.56 -3.17
CA ALA A 95 -6.73 -0.81 -3.40
C ALA A 95 -6.99 0.68 -3.62
N ILE A 96 -8.06 1.03 -4.34
CA ILE A 96 -8.50 2.44 -4.53
C ILE A 96 -8.93 3.07 -3.21
N GLU A 97 -9.70 2.35 -2.39
CA GLU A 97 -10.11 2.81 -1.05
C GLU A 97 -8.89 3.11 -0.17
N ILE A 98 -7.91 2.20 -0.15
CA ILE A 98 -6.66 2.36 0.60
C ILE A 98 -5.88 3.57 0.10
N LEU A 99 -5.72 3.72 -1.22
CA LEU A 99 -5.00 4.85 -1.80
C LEU A 99 -5.65 6.20 -1.44
N ASP A 100 -6.97 6.31 -1.54
CA ASP A 100 -7.70 7.52 -1.15
C ASP A 100 -7.47 7.87 0.34
N GLY A 101 -7.53 6.87 1.22
CA GLY A 101 -7.25 7.07 2.65
C GLY A 101 -5.81 7.53 2.92
N LEU A 102 -4.82 6.96 2.23
CA LEU A 102 -3.42 7.38 2.34
C LEU A 102 -3.22 8.83 1.84
N LEU A 103 -3.85 9.21 0.72
CA LEU A 103 -3.80 10.58 0.19
C LEU A 103 -4.45 11.58 1.16
N LYS A 104 -5.56 11.22 1.79
CA LYS A 104 -6.21 12.02 2.84
C LYS A 104 -5.31 12.18 4.06
N ALA A 105 -4.65 11.12 4.53
CA ALA A 105 -3.71 11.17 5.64
C ALA A 105 -2.52 12.08 5.31
N ARG A 106 -1.92 11.92 4.12
CA ARG A 106 -0.83 12.78 3.64
C ARG A 106 -1.23 14.25 3.61
N LYS A 107 -2.42 14.57 3.10
CA LYS A 107 -2.93 15.95 3.06
C LYS A 107 -3.10 16.57 4.45
N LYS A 108 -3.48 15.79 5.47
CA LYS A 108 -3.57 16.27 6.85
C LYS A 108 -2.19 16.66 7.40
N ILE A 109 -1.15 15.88 7.11
CA ILE A 109 0.23 16.18 7.51
C ILE A 109 0.68 17.51 6.91
N PHE A 110 0.50 17.71 5.60
CA PHE A 110 0.86 18.98 4.96
C PHE A 110 0.16 20.19 5.60
N LYS A 111 -1.15 20.08 5.87
CA LYS A 111 -1.91 21.14 6.53
C LYS A 111 -1.46 21.44 7.97
N SER A 112 -0.84 20.46 8.65
CA SER A 112 -0.33 20.65 10.01
C SER A 112 1.03 21.36 10.05
N ILE A 113 1.80 21.31 8.96
CA ILE A 113 3.12 21.95 8.85
C ILE A 113 3.00 23.45 8.48
N GLU A 114 1.89 23.85 7.84
CA GLU A 114 1.60 25.24 7.45
C GLU A 114 1.00 26.10 8.60
N ARG A 115 0.82 25.54 9.80
CA ARG A 115 0.28 26.23 10.98
C ARG A 115 1.37 26.50 12.01
#